data_AF-A0A7Y0C1M8-F1
#
_entry.id   AF-A0A7Y0C1M8-F1
#
_cell.length_a   1.000
_cell.length_b   1.000
_cell.length_c   1.000
_cell.angle_alpha   90.00
_cell.angle_beta   90.00
_cell.angle_gamma   90.00
#
_symmetry.space_group_name_H-M   'P 1'
#
loop_
_entity.id
_entity.type
_entity.pdbx_description
1 polymer ?
#
loop_
_entity_poly.entity_id
_entity_poly.type
_entity_poly.pdbx_seq_one_letter_code
_entity_poly.pdbx_strand_id
1 'polypeptide(L)'
;MSRSLIVLGDKTSHGGTVIQASAETFVGNVRVARVGDMVSCPQRGHGTCPIVTGDLTMLIEGKPVARVGDKTACGAQLIASQAIAGDMC
;
A
#
# COMPACT_ATOMS: atom_id res chain seq x y z
N MET A 1 1.86 16.40 8.31
CA MET A 1 1.13 15.79 7.18
C MET A 1 1.15 14.28 7.36
N SER A 2 0.11 13.69 7.95
CA SER A 2 -0.04 12.24 8.06
C SER A 2 -0.26 11.66 6.66
N ARG A 3 0.66 10.82 6.17
CA ARG A 3 0.44 10.07 4.92
C ARG A 3 -0.56 8.95 5.20
N SER A 4 -1.57 8.79 4.34
CA SER A 4 -2.52 7.68 4.47
C SER A 4 -1.78 6.33 4.38
N LEU A 5 -2.30 5.35 5.11
CA LEU A 5 -1.87 3.96 5.01
C LEU A 5 -2.45 3.34 3.73
N ILE A 6 -1.70 2.44 3.13
CA ILE A 6 -2.16 1.66 1.99
C ILE A 6 -2.91 0.44 2.52
N VAL A 7 -4.04 0.13 1.90
CA VAL A 7 -4.90 -0.99 2.26
C VAL A 7 -5.14 -1.93 1.08
N LEU A 8 -5.68 -3.11 1.38
CA LEU A 8 -6.08 -4.07 0.36
C LEU A 8 -7.05 -3.44 -0.64
N GLY A 9 -6.78 -3.61 -1.94
CA GLY A 9 -7.61 -3.04 -3.01
C GLY A 9 -7.18 -1.63 -3.46
N ASP A 10 -6.23 -1.00 -2.77
CA ASP A 10 -5.68 0.28 -3.20
C ASP A 10 -4.97 0.18 -4.55
N LYS A 11 -4.92 1.30 -5.25
CA LYS A 11 -4.36 1.39 -6.60
C LYS A 11 -2.90 1.79 -6.57
N THR A 12 -2.24 1.61 -7.71
CA THR A 12 -0.87 2.09 -7.94
C THR A 12 -0.80 3.00 -9.14
N SER A 13 0.26 3.79 -9.25
CA SER A 13 0.50 4.71 -10.37
C SER A 13 0.54 4.02 -11.74
N HIS A 14 0.85 2.72 -11.78
CA HIS A 14 0.85 1.93 -13.01
C HIS A 14 -0.52 1.35 -13.39
N GLY A 15 -1.57 1.65 -12.61
CA GLY A 15 -2.91 1.06 -12.75
C GLY A 15 -3.08 -0.30 -12.05
N GLY A 16 -2.06 -0.72 -11.30
CA GLY A 16 -2.10 -1.93 -10.49
C GLY A 16 -2.97 -1.83 -9.24
N THR A 17 -3.16 -2.97 -8.56
CA THR A 17 -3.98 -3.07 -7.34
C THR A 17 -3.28 -3.94 -6.30
N VAL A 18 -3.34 -3.52 -5.04
CA VAL A 18 -2.84 -4.32 -3.91
C VAL A 18 -3.72 -5.54 -3.71
N ILE A 19 -3.13 -6.74 -3.83
CA ILE A 19 -3.86 -8.02 -3.76
C ILE A 19 -3.59 -8.79 -2.46
N GLN A 20 -2.60 -8.37 -1.69
CA GLN A 20 -2.26 -8.97 -0.40
C GLN A 20 -2.08 -7.87 0.66
N ALA A 21 -2.41 -8.18 1.90
CA ALA A 21 -2.33 -7.30 3.05
C ALA A 21 -2.18 -8.12 4.34
N SER A 22 -2.06 -7.46 5.50
CA SER A 22 -2.03 -8.11 6.82
C SER A 22 -3.23 -9.02 7.06
N ALA A 23 -3.01 -10.16 7.71
CA ALA A 23 -4.10 -11.07 8.08
C ALA A 23 -4.84 -10.61 9.34
N GLU A 24 -4.10 -10.05 10.30
CA GLU A 24 -4.65 -9.76 11.64
C GLU A 24 -4.86 -8.26 11.89
N THR A 25 -4.21 -7.39 11.11
CA THR A 25 -4.24 -5.95 11.34
C THR A 25 -5.12 -5.22 10.34
N PHE A 26 -6.06 -4.45 10.87
CA PHE A 26 -7.04 -3.67 10.14
C PHE A 26 -6.98 -2.21 10.56
N VAL A 27 -7.13 -1.30 9.61
CA VAL A 27 -7.33 0.13 9.88
C VAL A 27 -8.74 0.47 9.44
N GLY A 28 -9.58 0.81 10.42
CA GLY A 28 -11.03 0.86 10.20
C GLY A 28 -11.57 -0.55 9.96
N ASN A 29 -11.96 -0.83 8.71
CA ASN A 29 -12.54 -2.12 8.29
C ASN A 29 -11.78 -2.77 7.13
N VAL A 30 -10.56 -2.31 6.84
CA VAL A 30 -9.76 -2.80 5.71
C VAL A 30 -8.38 -3.25 6.19
N ARG A 31 -7.89 -4.33 5.59
CA ARG A 31 -6.55 -4.89 5.87
C ARG A 31 -5.46 -3.96 5.35
N VAL A 32 -4.45 -3.70 6.17
CA VAL A 32 -3.36 -2.79 5.85
C VAL A 32 -2.26 -3.51 5.07
N ALA A 33 -1.78 -2.88 4.01
CA ALA A 33 -0.67 -3.38 3.20
C ALA A 33 0.68 -3.03 3.86
N ARG A 34 1.63 -3.93 3.72
CA ARG A 34 2.95 -3.84 4.37
C ARG A 34 4.05 -4.16 3.37
N VAL A 35 5.28 -3.86 3.76
CA VAL A 35 6.45 -4.25 2.98
C VAL A 35 6.48 -5.77 2.82
N GLY A 36 6.65 -6.22 1.58
CA GLY A 36 6.58 -7.62 1.17
C GLY A 36 5.20 -8.09 0.72
N ASP A 37 4.14 -7.29 0.89
CA ASP A 37 2.82 -7.65 0.35
C ASP A 37 2.77 -7.49 -1.17
N MET A 38 1.99 -8.35 -1.81
CA MET A 38 1.90 -8.47 -3.26
C MET A 38 0.92 -7.47 -3.88
N VAL A 39 1.35 -6.90 -5.00
CA VAL A 39 0.59 -5.96 -5.83
C VAL A 39 0.53 -6.50 -7.24
N SER A 40 -0.67 -6.56 -7.82
CA SER A 40 -0.86 -6.90 -9.23
C SER A 40 -0.65 -5.64 -10.08
N CYS A 41 0.27 -5.70 -11.04
CA CYS A 41 0.60 -4.62 -11.95
C CYS A 41 0.24 -5.04 -13.39
N PRO A 42 -0.67 -4.32 -14.08
CA PRO A 42 -1.12 -4.67 -15.43
C PRO A 42 -0.08 -4.37 -16.52
N GLN A 43 1.03 -3.70 -16.16
CA GLN A 43 2.12 -3.42 -17.10
C GLN A 43 2.76 -4.71 -17.62
N ARG A 44 2.98 -4.75 -18.93
CA ARG A 44 3.53 -5.92 -19.63
C ARG A 44 4.92 -6.27 -19.08
N GLY A 45 5.06 -7.46 -18.50
CA GLY A 45 6.32 -7.94 -17.93
C GLY A 45 6.50 -7.68 -16.43
N HIS A 46 5.57 -6.99 -15.76
CA HIS A 46 5.63 -6.80 -14.30
C HIS A 46 4.86 -7.90 -13.54
N GLY A 47 3.62 -8.19 -13.93
CA GLY A 47 2.81 -9.22 -13.30
C GLY A 47 2.51 -8.89 -11.83
N THR A 48 3.03 -9.70 -10.91
CA THR A 48 2.87 -9.49 -9.46
C THR A 48 4.17 -8.99 -8.86
N CYS A 49 4.13 -7.87 -8.15
CA CYS A 49 5.29 -7.22 -7.59
C CYS A 49 5.08 -6.94 -6.09
N PRO A 50 6.05 -7.26 -5.23
CA PRO A 50 5.94 -6.95 -3.81
C PRO A 50 6.16 -5.45 -3.53
N ILE A 51 5.60 -4.95 -2.43
CA ILE A 51 5.92 -3.64 -1.87
C ILE A 51 7.33 -3.69 -1.27
N VAL A 52 8.20 -2.75 -1.64
CA VAL A 52 9.62 -2.77 -1.23
C VAL A 52 10.00 -1.62 -0.30
N THR A 53 9.19 -0.55 -0.24
CA THR A 53 9.37 0.53 0.73
C THR A 53 8.17 0.68 1.64
N GLY A 54 8.42 1.17 2.84
CA GLY A 54 7.42 1.38 3.86
C GLY A 54 7.99 2.22 4.99
N ASP A 55 7.16 2.49 5.98
CA ASP A 55 7.53 3.29 7.12
C ASP A 55 8.00 2.42 8.29
N LEU A 56 9.25 2.62 8.72
CA LEU A 56 9.89 1.88 9.80
C LEU A 56 9.42 2.31 11.20
N THR A 57 8.74 3.45 11.34
CA THR A 57 8.18 3.92 12.62
C THR A 57 6.90 3.18 12.99
N MET A 58 6.21 2.60 12.00
CA MET A 58 5.00 1.79 12.20
C MET A 58 5.22 0.38 11.67
N LEU A 59 5.45 -0.55 12.60
CA LEU A 59 5.66 -1.96 12.32
C LEU A 59 4.36 -2.74 12.62
N ILE A 60 3.85 -3.45 11.61
CA ILE A 60 2.69 -4.32 11.71
C ILE A 60 3.14 -5.77 11.51
N GLU A 61 2.98 -6.60 12.55
CA GLU A 61 3.51 -7.97 12.63
C GLU A 61 5.03 -8.02 12.27
N GLY A 62 5.79 -7.04 12.76
CA GLY A 62 7.23 -6.94 12.53
C GLY A 62 7.65 -6.43 11.13
N LYS A 63 6.69 -6.07 10.27
CA LYS A 63 6.96 -5.51 8.93
C LYS A 63 6.58 -4.04 8.87
N PRO A 64 7.38 -3.18 8.21
CA PRO A 64 7.03 -1.78 8.02
C PRO A 64 5.74 -1.63 7.21
N VAL A 65 4.88 -0.71 7.62
CA VAL A 65 3.60 -0.44 6.97
C VAL A 65 3.81 0.34 5.68
N ALA A 66 3.03 0.02 4.63
CA ALA A 66 3.07 0.75 3.38
C ALA A 66 2.18 2.01 3.48
N ARG A 67 2.69 3.14 2.97
CA ARG A 67 2.04 4.45 2.95
C ARG A 67 1.94 5.00 1.54
N VAL A 68 1.13 6.05 1.38
CA VAL A 68 1.05 6.79 0.11
C VAL A 68 2.43 7.25 -0.34
N GLY A 69 2.75 6.94 -1.60
CA GLY A 69 4.03 7.26 -2.22
C GLY A 69 5.11 6.19 -2.04
N ASP A 70 4.85 5.14 -1.27
CA ASP A 70 5.75 3.99 -1.21
C ASP A 70 5.79 3.25 -2.56
N LYS A 71 6.90 2.56 -2.79
CA LYS A 71 7.23 1.93 -4.07
C LYS A 71 7.08 0.42 -4.00
N THR A 72 6.61 -0.14 -5.10
CA THR A 72 6.66 -1.57 -5.39
C THR A 72 7.96 -1.93 -6.10
N ALA A 73 8.29 -3.22 -6.15
CA ALA A 73 9.50 -3.73 -6.81
C ALA A 73 9.59 -3.35 -8.30
N CYS A 74 8.45 -3.12 -8.97
CA CYS A 74 8.42 -2.64 -10.35
C CYS A 74 8.50 -1.11 -10.48
N GLY A 75 8.70 -0.38 -9.38
CA GLY A 75 8.81 1.07 -9.35
C GLY A 75 7.47 1.82 -9.32
N ALA A 76 6.33 1.12 -9.26
CA ALA A 76 5.02 1.77 -9.13
C ALA A 76 4.89 2.42 -7.74
N GLN A 77 4.20 3.56 -7.68
CA GLN A 77 3.88 4.21 -6.41
C GLN A 77 2.49 3.78 -5.93
N LEU A 78 2.36 3.54 -4.63
CA LEU A 78 1.09 3.19 -4.00
C LEU A 78 0.23 4.44 -3.78
N ILE A 79 -1.05 4.31 -4.12
CA ILE A 79 -2.04 5.39 -4.04
C ILE A 79 -3.16 4.90 -3.11
N ALA A 80 -3.29 5.54 -1.96
CA ALA A 80 -4.39 5.24 -1.04
C ALA A 80 -5.70 5.73 -1.64
N SER A 81 -6.71 4.87 -1.69
CA SER A 81 -8.10 5.29 -1.96
C SER A 81 -8.70 5.98 -0.74
N GLN A 82 -8.15 5.71 0.45
CA GLN A 82 -8.53 6.30 1.71
C GLN A 82 -7.96 7.73 1.75
N ALA A 83 -8.69 8.67 1.16
CA ALA A 83 -8.45 10.08 1.39
C ALA A 83 -8.54 10.30 2.89
N ILE A 84 -7.45 10.76 3.52
CA ILE A 84 -7.61 11.51 4.76
C ILE A 84 -8.51 12.67 4.37
N ALA A 85 -9.74 12.66 4.87
CA ALA A 85 -10.62 13.81 4.89
C ALA A 85 -9.89 14.91 5.67
N GLY A 86 -9.06 15.66 4.96
CA GLY A 86 -8.27 16.76 5.46
C GLY A 86 -8.26 17.81 4.36
N ASP A 87 -9.46 18.33 4.08
CA ASP A 87 -9.75 19.66 3.54
C ASP A 87 -11.28 19.70 3.27
N MET A 88 -12.04 19.67 4.36
CA MET A 88 -13.32 20.38 4.38
C MET A 88 -13.13 21.54 5.36
N CYS A 89 -12.64 22.66 4.84
CA CYS A 89 -12.77 23.97 5.45
C CYS A 89 -13.62 24.84 4.53
#